data_AF-A0A9N9MAK8-F1
#
_entry.id   AF-A0A9N9MAK8-F1
#
_cell.length_a   1.000
_cell.length_b   1.000
_cell.length_c   1.000
_cell.angle_alpha   90.00
_cell.angle_beta   90.00
_cell.angle_gamma   90.00
#
_symmetry.space_group_name_H-M   'P 1'
#
loop_
_entity.id
_entity.type
_entity.pdbx_description
1 polymer ?
#
loop_
_entity_poly.entity_id
_entity_poly.type
_entity_poly.pdbx_seq_one_letter_code
_entity_poly.pdbx_strand_id
1 'polypeptide(L)'
;MCVGTARVPNSENEIGFPLQLKYLPAIEGAFSTRGNMEENQNLEQLTQTHDVLAMMTSSTKDVLFGLSDYFGSLSETTTYKILRHTTQPAHLVTSVAVLCIAFLCFPTKSAVATLSPLWTLLYLGCFSVHFGAQIWMTFVSGLALYFSLPRHTFGSVQQVLFPKYFCLNSFLSLITLAIFLRVKNGQLGTVENGVQAFAMSFCFLTELVIFLYLTPPLLALIAIKTKIEKEAGVGLEIGKLEPGKLLKCPHYVKVHRSFRKIHMSIAMGNVLTMACTSLHLYYLSCKLCALSL
;
A
#
# COMPACT_ATOMS: atom_id res chain seq x y z
N MET A 1 -7.22 -5.21 -33.46
CA MET A 1 -5.98 -5.85 -33.92
C MET A 1 -5.03 -4.75 -34.36
N CYS A 2 -4.04 -4.45 -33.53
CA CYS A 2 -2.97 -3.53 -33.88
C CYS A 2 -1.70 -4.26 -33.51
N VAL A 3 -1.05 -4.92 -34.48
CA VAL A 3 0.42 -5.12 -34.56
C VAL A 3 0.74 -5.97 -35.78
N GLY A 4 1.59 -5.39 -36.63
CA GLY A 4 2.37 -6.10 -37.65
C GLY A 4 3.71 -6.50 -37.05
N THR A 5 4.16 -7.70 -37.39
CA THR A 5 5.32 -8.42 -36.88
C THR A 5 6.65 -7.73 -37.15
N ALA A 6 7.53 -7.64 -36.14
CA ALA A 6 8.96 -7.38 -36.32
C ALA A 6 9.80 -8.28 -35.38
N ARG A 7 10.86 -8.87 -35.94
CA ARG A 7 11.75 -9.91 -35.36
C ARG A 7 13.02 -9.25 -34.78
N VAL A 8 13.55 -9.76 -33.66
CA VAL A 8 14.79 -9.31 -33.00
C VAL A 8 15.88 -10.38 -33.17
N PRO A 9 17.16 -10.04 -33.48
CA PRO A 9 18.28 -10.98 -33.42
C PRO A 9 19.08 -10.88 -32.11
N ASN A 10 19.71 -12.01 -31.78
CA ASN A 10 20.43 -12.35 -30.55
C ASN A 10 21.94 -12.07 -30.69
N SER A 11 22.64 -11.67 -29.63
CA SER A 11 24.11 -11.78 -29.54
C SER A 11 24.59 -11.82 -28.09
N GLU A 12 25.10 -12.98 -27.69
CA GLU A 12 25.90 -13.23 -26.49
C GLU A 12 27.34 -12.75 -26.71
N ASN A 13 28.02 -12.28 -25.66
CA ASN A 13 29.49 -12.29 -25.59
C ASN A 13 29.96 -12.23 -24.13
N GLU A 14 30.67 -13.28 -23.72
CA GLU A 14 31.38 -13.44 -22.45
C GLU A 14 32.70 -12.65 -22.44
N ILE A 15 33.14 -12.19 -21.26
CA ILE A 15 34.49 -11.64 -21.04
C ILE A 15 35.06 -12.24 -19.75
N GLY A 16 36.12 -13.05 -19.88
CA GLY A 16 36.94 -13.57 -18.79
C GLY A 16 38.15 -12.68 -18.47
N PHE A 17 38.64 -12.76 -17.23
CA PHE A 17 39.88 -12.13 -16.77
C PHE A 17 40.67 -13.12 -15.88
N PRO A 18 41.99 -13.27 -16.08
CA PRO A 18 42.88 -13.79 -15.05
C PRO A 18 44.00 -12.80 -14.71
N LEU A 19 44.42 -12.71 -13.45
CA LEU A 19 45.85 -12.56 -13.13
C LEU A 19 46.16 -12.92 -11.66
N GLN A 20 47.23 -13.71 -11.52
CA GLN A 20 47.88 -14.20 -10.31
C GLN A 20 48.73 -13.12 -9.62
N LEU A 21 48.88 -13.20 -8.30
CA LEU A 21 50.05 -12.65 -7.60
C LEU A 21 50.43 -13.54 -6.39
N LYS A 22 51.69 -13.98 -6.37
CA LYS A 22 52.34 -14.82 -5.34
C LYS A 22 53.60 -14.08 -4.88
N TYR A 23 53.83 -13.85 -3.58
CA TYR A 23 55.14 -13.64 -2.90
C TYR A 23 54.87 -13.51 -1.37
N LEU A 24 55.02 -14.59 -0.58
CA LEU A 24 56.14 -15.05 0.28
C LEU A 24 56.06 -14.58 1.77
N PRO A 25 56.38 -15.45 2.75
CA PRO A 25 55.90 -15.40 4.14
C PRO A 25 56.99 -14.95 5.13
N ALA A 26 56.61 -14.30 6.24
CA ALA A 26 57.35 -14.30 7.52
C ALA A 26 56.72 -13.37 8.59
N ILE A 27 55.39 -13.30 8.75
CA ILE A 27 54.75 -12.67 9.92
C ILE A 27 53.44 -13.43 10.27
N GLU A 28 53.48 -14.76 10.34
CA GLU A 28 52.25 -15.58 10.49
C GLU A 28 51.93 -16.02 11.93
N GLY A 29 52.82 -15.81 12.91
CA GLY A 29 52.63 -16.39 14.24
C GLY A 29 51.69 -15.61 15.18
N ALA A 30 51.76 -14.27 15.19
CA ALA A 30 51.10 -13.44 16.20
C ALA A 30 49.99 -12.52 15.65
N PHE A 31 50.01 -12.22 14.34
CA PHE A 31 48.94 -11.46 13.68
C PHE A 31 47.77 -12.37 13.26
N SER A 32 48.06 -13.64 12.97
CA SER A 32 47.06 -14.66 12.59
C SER A 32 46.13 -15.00 13.76
N THR A 33 46.64 -15.11 14.98
CA THR A 33 45.80 -15.44 16.15
C THR A 33 44.86 -14.31 16.57
N ARG A 34 45.27 -13.04 16.44
CA ARG A 34 44.42 -11.87 16.73
C ARG A 34 43.46 -11.55 15.58
N GLY A 35 43.94 -11.64 14.33
CA GLY A 35 43.12 -11.51 13.12
C GLY A 35 42.03 -12.58 13.05
N ASN A 36 42.36 -13.86 13.31
CA ASN A 36 41.38 -14.94 13.33
C ASN A 36 40.37 -14.83 14.47
N MET A 37 40.72 -14.19 15.60
CA MET A 37 39.81 -14.03 16.73
C MET A 37 38.81 -12.89 16.49
N GLU A 38 39.29 -11.76 15.94
CA GLU A 38 38.41 -10.65 15.50
C GLU A 38 37.59 -11.04 14.26
N GLU A 39 38.14 -11.80 13.31
CA GLU A 39 37.41 -12.31 12.14
C GLU A 39 36.37 -13.35 12.53
N ASN A 40 36.68 -14.30 13.43
CA ASN A 40 35.68 -15.25 13.94
C ASN A 40 34.58 -14.56 14.76
N GLN A 41 34.90 -13.56 15.59
CA GLN A 41 33.87 -12.80 16.31
C GLN A 41 32.99 -11.98 15.35
N ASN A 42 33.59 -11.35 14.34
CA ASN A 42 32.83 -10.62 13.32
C ASN A 42 32.01 -11.57 12.46
N LEU A 43 32.50 -12.78 12.16
CA LEU A 43 31.80 -13.79 11.38
C LEU A 43 30.68 -14.46 12.19
N GLU A 44 30.89 -14.74 13.47
CA GLU A 44 29.84 -15.19 14.40
C GLU A 44 28.78 -14.13 14.60
N GLN A 45 29.17 -12.86 14.78
CA GLN A 45 28.23 -11.75 14.90
C GLN A 45 27.49 -11.50 13.58
N LEU A 46 28.15 -11.61 12.42
CA LEU A 46 27.51 -11.51 11.11
C LEU A 46 26.55 -12.67 10.88
N THR A 47 26.93 -13.91 11.20
CA THR A 47 26.10 -15.11 11.06
C THR A 47 24.91 -15.08 12.01
N GLN A 48 25.11 -14.68 13.27
CA GLN A 48 24.04 -14.52 14.26
C GLN A 48 23.08 -13.38 13.88
N THR A 49 23.58 -12.26 13.36
CA THR A 49 22.73 -11.16 12.88
C THR A 49 21.96 -11.56 11.64
N HIS A 50 22.60 -12.29 10.71
CA HIS A 50 21.96 -12.83 9.52
C HIS A 50 20.91 -13.89 9.88
N ASP A 51 21.16 -14.71 10.90
CA ASP A 51 20.24 -15.74 11.39
C ASP A 51 19.06 -15.14 12.14
N VAL A 52 19.27 -14.12 12.98
CA VAL A 52 18.16 -13.42 13.66
C VAL A 52 17.34 -12.62 12.64
N LEU A 53 17.98 -11.91 11.72
CA LEU A 53 17.28 -11.17 10.67
C LEU A 53 16.57 -12.12 9.70
N ALA A 54 17.18 -13.25 9.32
CA ALA A 54 16.56 -14.26 8.47
C ALA A 54 15.43 -14.98 9.20
N MET A 55 15.54 -15.25 10.49
CA MET A 55 14.49 -15.86 11.31
C MET A 55 13.32 -14.91 11.52
N MET A 56 13.58 -13.63 11.80
CA MET A 56 12.55 -12.58 11.90
C MET A 56 11.90 -12.33 10.54
N THR A 57 12.68 -12.29 9.46
CA THR A 57 12.17 -12.13 8.10
C THR A 57 11.40 -13.38 7.66
N SER A 58 11.84 -14.58 8.02
CA SER A 58 11.14 -15.84 7.74
C SER A 58 9.85 -15.93 8.53
N SER A 59 9.85 -15.60 9.83
CA SER A 59 8.62 -15.61 10.64
C SER A 59 7.63 -14.55 10.16
N THR A 60 8.12 -13.35 9.82
CA THR A 60 7.30 -12.28 9.24
C THR A 60 6.77 -12.69 7.87
N LYS A 61 7.60 -13.36 7.06
CA LYS A 61 7.22 -13.96 5.78
C LYS A 61 6.14 -15.02 6.01
N ASP A 62 6.32 -15.98 6.89
CA ASP A 62 5.38 -17.08 7.13
C ASP A 62 4.03 -16.56 7.64
N VAL A 63 4.02 -15.54 8.51
CA VAL A 63 2.79 -14.87 8.95
C VAL A 63 2.15 -14.09 7.80
N LEU A 64 2.92 -13.32 7.02
CA LEU A 64 2.41 -12.54 5.88
C LEU A 64 1.91 -13.44 4.75
N PHE A 65 2.62 -14.51 4.44
CA PHE A 65 2.26 -15.50 3.43
C PHE A 65 1.12 -16.37 3.93
N GLY A 66 1.08 -16.77 5.20
CA GLY A 66 -0.08 -17.44 5.80
C GLY A 66 -1.35 -16.59 5.77
N LEU A 67 -1.24 -15.30 6.08
CA LEU A 67 -2.33 -14.34 5.90
C LEU A 67 -2.68 -14.17 4.41
N SER A 68 -1.68 -14.05 3.53
CA SER A 68 -1.87 -13.91 2.09
C SER A 68 -2.52 -15.15 1.45
N ASP A 69 -2.20 -16.34 1.93
CA ASP A 69 -2.74 -17.62 1.48
C ASP A 69 -4.14 -17.85 2.05
N TYR A 70 -4.40 -17.40 3.29
CA TYR A 70 -5.74 -17.36 3.85
C TYR A 70 -6.65 -16.40 3.05
N PHE A 71 -6.19 -15.18 2.79
CA PHE A 71 -6.90 -14.21 1.94
C PHE A 71 -6.99 -14.69 0.48
N GLY A 72 -5.97 -15.37 -0.03
CA GLY A 72 -5.91 -15.98 -1.36
C GLY A 72 -6.92 -17.12 -1.50
N SER A 73 -7.02 -17.98 -0.50
CA SER A 73 -8.00 -19.07 -0.41
C SER A 73 -9.43 -18.53 -0.33
N LEU A 74 -9.67 -17.50 0.50
CA LEU A 74 -10.94 -16.77 0.50
C LEU A 74 -11.25 -16.17 -0.88
N SER A 75 -10.22 -15.63 -1.55
CA SER A 75 -10.31 -15.03 -2.87
C SER A 75 -10.59 -16.04 -4.00
N GLU A 76 -10.17 -17.29 -3.84
CA GLU A 76 -10.36 -18.35 -4.82
C GLU A 76 -11.76 -18.98 -4.77
N THR A 77 -12.51 -18.77 -3.69
CA THR A 77 -13.87 -19.32 -3.53
C THR A 77 -14.81 -18.82 -4.63
N THR A 78 -15.66 -19.72 -5.13
CA THR A 78 -16.69 -19.40 -6.13
C THR A 78 -17.62 -18.29 -5.65
N THR A 79 -17.95 -18.29 -4.35
CA THR A 79 -18.73 -17.23 -3.71
C THR A 79 -18.01 -15.89 -3.81
N TYR A 80 -16.73 -15.79 -3.48
CA TYR A 80 -15.97 -14.55 -3.59
C TYR A 80 -15.83 -14.08 -5.05
N LYS A 81 -15.60 -15.00 -5.99
CA LYS A 81 -15.53 -14.68 -7.43
C LYS A 81 -16.86 -14.14 -7.95
N ILE A 82 -17.99 -14.75 -7.59
CA ILE A 82 -19.35 -14.26 -7.92
C ILE A 82 -19.64 -12.92 -7.22
N LEU A 83 -19.20 -12.79 -5.96
CA LEU A 83 -19.36 -11.58 -5.15
C LEU A 83 -18.59 -10.38 -5.75
N ARG A 84 -17.42 -10.64 -6.35
CA ARG A 84 -16.56 -9.64 -6.99
C ARG A 84 -16.94 -9.36 -8.45
N HIS A 85 -17.60 -10.30 -9.14
CA HIS A 85 -17.99 -10.12 -10.54
C HIS A 85 -19.25 -9.27 -10.74
N THR A 86 -19.98 -8.99 -9.66
CA THR A 86 -21.19 -8.16 -9.66
C THR A 86 -20.95 -6.92 -8.81
N THR A 87 -21.55 -5.78 -9.16
CA THR A 87 -21.46 -4.56 -8.33
C THR A 87 -22.37 -4.64 -7.10
N GLN A 88 -23.30 -5.59 -7.05
CA GLN A 88 -24.31 -5.72 -6.00
C GLN A 88 -23.73 -5.89 -4.58
N PRO A 89 -22.67 -6.70 -4.37
CA PRO A 89 -22.08 -6.84 -3.05
C PRO A 89 -21.32 -5.62 -2.58
N ALA A 90 -20.70 -4.87 -3.50
CA ALA A 90 -20.14 -3.57 -3.17
C ALA A 90 -21.22 -2.63 -2.64
N HIS A 91 -22.39 -2.58 -3.30
CA HIS A 91 -23.53 -1.79 -2.83
C HIS A 91 -24.05 -2.26 -1.46
N LEU A 92 -24.12 -3.57 -1.22
CA LEU A 92 -24.50 -4.12 0.08
C LEU A 92 -23.51 -3.71 1.18
N VAL A 93 -22.21 -3.90 0.95
CA VAL A 93 -21.15 -3.52 1.91
C VAL A 93 -21.19 -2.02 2.19
N THR A 94 -21.32 -1.18 1.16
CA THR A 94 -21.44 0.28 1.35
C THR A 94 -22.71 0.63 2.14
N SER A 95 -23.84 -0.01 1.84
CA SER A 95 -25.11 0.25 2.55
C SER A 95 -25.01 -0.14 4.02
N VAL A 96 -24.46 -1.32 4.32
CA VAL A 96 -24.20 -1.76 5.70
C VAL A 96 -23.26 -0.80 6.41
N ALA A 97 -22.19 -0.36 5.76
CA ALA A 97 -21.25 0.59 6.34
C ALA A 97 -21.91 1.94 6.69
N VAL A 98 -22.73 2.49 5.77
CA VAL A 98 -23.48 3.72 6.01
C VAL A 98 -24.49 3.55 7.15
N LEU A 99 -25.22 2.42 7.19
CA LEU A 99 -26.16 2.12 8.26
C LEU A 99 -25.47 1.95 9.61
N CYS A 100 -24.31 1.31 9.65
CA CYS A 100 -23.49 1.18 10.86
C CYS A 100 -23.03 2.56 11.37
N ILE A 101 -22.56 3.44 10.49
CA ILE A 101 -22.18 4.81 10.89
C ILE A 101 -23.40 5.58 11.40
N ALA A 102 -24.51 5.52 10.68
CA ALA A 102 -25.76 6.16 11.11
C ALA A 102 -26.17 5.66 12.50
N PHE A 103 -26.13 4.33 12.73
CA PHE A 103 -26.39 3.71 14.03
C PHE A 103 -25.47 4.24 15.12
N LEU A 104 -24.16 4.32 14.86
CA LEU A 104 -23.15 4.81 15.81
C LEU A 104 -23.24 6.31 16.10
N CYS A 105 -23.90 7.08 15.23
CA CYS A 105 -24.16 8.50 15.44
C CYS A 105 -25.43 8.76 16.28
N PHE A 106 -26.32 7.77 16.48
CA PHE A 106 -27.51 7.98 17.30
C PHE A 106 -27.11 8.24 18.76
N PRO A 107 -27.59 9.33 19.38
CA PRO A 107 -27.26 9.67 20.74
C PRO A 107 -27.82 8.60 21.69
N THR A 108 -26.92 7.85 22.31
CA THR A 108 -27.24 6.91 23.38
C THR A 108 -27.02 7.60 24.72
N LYS A 109 -27.94 7.38 25.67
CA LYS A 109 -27.76 7.79 27.07
C LYS A 109 -26.72 6.87 27.71
N SER A 110 -25.46 6.99 27.30
CA SER A 110 -24.37 6.20 27.84
C SER A 110 -23.48 7.08 28.71
N ALA A 111 -23.18 6.59 29.91
CA ALA A 111 -22.11 7.11 30.74
C ALA A 111 -20.82 7.18 29.92
N VAL A 112 -20.02 8.22 30.14
CA VAL A 112 -18.70 8.41 29.51
C VAL A 112 -17.94 7.09 29.57
N ALA A 113 -17.80 6.42 28.42
CA ALA A 113 -17.09 5.15 28.36
C ALA A 113 -15.60 5.45 28.57
N THR A 114 -15.07 5.13 29.75
CA THR A 114 -13.64 5.12 29.99
C THR A 114 -13.02 4.03 29.11
N LEU A 115 -12.22 4.44 28.14
CA LEU A 115 -11.50 3.49 27.29
C LEU A 115 -10.47 2.75 28.11
N SER A 116 -10.47 1.41 28.01
CA SER A 116 -9.33 0.65 28.52
C SER A 116 -8.07 1.02 27.72
N PRO A 117 -6.87 0.90 28.31
CA PRO A 117 -5.61 1.17 27.60
C PRO A 117 -5.49 0.40 26.27
N LEU A 118 -6.06 -0.81 26.19
CA LEU A 118 -6.07 -1.62 24.97
C LEU A 118 -6.87 -0.98 23.84
N TRP A 119 -8.04 -0.41 24.14
CA TRP A 119 -8.85 0.29 23.14
C TRP A 119 -8.19 1.59 22.67
N THR A 120 -7.50 2.30 23.58
CA THR A 120 -6.71 3.49 23.23
C THR A 120 -5.52 3.11 22.33
N LEU A 121 -4.82 2.02 22.65
CA LEU A 121 -3.74 1.50 21.83
C LEU A 121 -4.23 1.08 20.44
N LEU A 122 -5.36 0.37 20.37
CA LEU A 122 -5.98 -0.03 19.10
C LEU A 122 -6.35 1.19 18.26
N TYR A 123 -7.01 2.18 18.87
CA TYR A 123 -7.41 3.43 18.22
C TYR A 123 -6.21 4.18 17.62
N LEU A 124 -5.20 4.44 18.45
CA LEU A 124 -4.03 5.20 18.06
C LEU A 124 -3.15 4.41 17.09
N GLY A 125 -3.03 3.10 17.28
CA GLY A 125 -2.30 2.20 16.39
C GLY A 125 -2.93 2.14 15.00
N CYS A 126 -4.25 1.91 14.91
CA CYS A 126 -4.97 1.92 13.63
C CYS A 126 -4.83 3.26 12.92
N PHE A 127 -5.00 4.37 13.64
CA PHE A 127 -4.83 5.70 13.07
C PHE A 127 -3.40 5.96 12.58
N SER A 128 -2.39 5.59 13.37
CA SER A 128 -0.98 5.82 13.03
C SER A 128 -0.55 5.01 11.81
N VAL A 129 -0.94 3.72 11.74
CA VAL A 129 -0.67 2.88 10.57
C VAL A 129 -1.39 3.43 9.34
N HIS A 130 -2.65 3.86 9.49
CA HIS A 130 -3.43 4.44 8.40
C HIS A 130 -2.81 5.72 7.84
N PHE A 131 -2.53 6.70 8.70
CA PHE A 131 -1.90 7.95 8.32
C PHE A 131 -0.49 7.73 7.73
N GLY A 132 0.32 6.88 8.38
CA GLY A 132 1.65 6.53 7.90
C GLY A 132 1.62 5.85 6.53
N ALA A 133 0.69 4.91 6.31
CA ALA A 133 0.52 4.24 5.03
C ALA A 133 0.16 5.24 3.91
N GLN A 134 -0.71 6.22 4.18
CA GLN A 134 -1.06 7.27 3.22
C GLN A 134 0.15 8.10 2.79
N ILE A 135 0.95 8.58 3.76
CA ILE A 135 2.16 9.36 3.51
C ILE A 135 3.19 8.52 2.73
N TRP A 136 3.45 7.30 3.19
CA TRP A 136 4.44 6.41 2.59
C TRP A 136 4.08 6.04 1.14
N MET A 137 2.85 5.58 0.90
CA MET A 137 2.43 5.14 -0.43
C MET A 137 2.40 6.28 -1.45
N THR A 138 1.97 7.47 -1.04
CA THR A 138 1.80 8.61 -1.93
C THR A 138 3.12 9.26 -2.29
N PHE A 139 3.96 9.56 -1.29
CA PHE A 139 5.15 10.38 -1.49
C PHE A 139 6.43 9.55 -1.62
N VAL A 140 6.60 8.53 -0.78
CA VAL A 140 7.86 7.77 -0.75
C VAL A 140 7.83 6.69 -1.83
N SER A 141 6.93 5.72 -1.69
CA SER A 141 6.84 4.58 -2.60
C SER A 141 6.42 4.99 -4.00
N GLY A 142 5.38 5.81 -4.14
CA GLY A 142 4.85 6.23 -5.44
C GLY A 142 5.87 6.93 -6.32
N LEU A 143 6.55 7.96 -5.78
CA LEU A 143 7.53 8.74 -6.54
C LEU A 143 8.79 7.92 -6.82
N ALA A 144 9.33 7.21 -5.82
CA ALA A 144 10.52 6.38 -6.01
C ALA A 144 10.30 5.33 -7.11
N LEU A 145 9.19 4.59 -7.07
CA LEU A 145 8.90 3.56 -8.06
C LEU A 145 8.65 4.15 -9.46
N TYR A 146 7.99 5.32 -9.54
CA TYR A 146 7.75 5.99 -10.82
C TYR A 146 9.05 6.39 -11.54
N PHE A 147 10.04 6.86 -10.78
CA PHE A 147 11.33 7.31 -11.32
C PHE A 147 12.39 6.22 -11.42
N SER A 148 12.17 5.04 -10.82
CA SER A 148 13.15 3.95 -10.81
C SER A 148 12.76 2.73 -11.65
N LEU A 149 11.47 2.55 -11.98
CA LEU A 149 11.01 1.36 -12.69
C LEU A 149 10.54 1.65 -14.12
N PRO A 150 10.78 0.70 -15.07
CA PRO A 150 10.10 0.72 -16.36
C PRO A 150 8.58 0.74 -16.17
N ARG A 151 7.87 1.48 -17.03
CA ARG A 151 6.42 1.72 -16.89
C ARG A 151 5.60 0.44 -16.71
N HIS A 152 5.91 -0.63 -17.43
CA HIS A 152 5.20 -1.90 -17.28
C HIS A 152 5.43 -2.56 -15.91
N THR A 153 6.67 -2.53 -15.42
CA THR A 153 7.01 -3.05 -14.09
C THR A 153 6.33 -2.23 -13.00
N PHE A 154 6.35 -0.91 -13.13
CA PHE A 154 5.60 -0.03 -12.23
C PHE A 154 4.10 -0.34 -12.23
N GLY A 155 3.50 -0.53 -13.40
CA GLY A 155 2.10 -0.93 -13.53
C GLY A 155 1.78 -2.26 -12.86
N SER A 156 2.66 -3.27 -12.98
CA SER A 156 2.52 -4.55 -12.28
C SER A 156 2.57 -4.39 -10.76
N VAL A 157 3.47 -3.54 -10.25
CA VAL A 157 3.56 -3.24 -8.81
C VAL A 157 2.27 -2.57 -8.34
N GLN A 158 1.75 -1.59 -9.10
CA GLN A 158 0.47 -0.94 -8.79
C GLN A 158 -0.70 -1.93 -8.72
N GLN A 159 -0.73 -2.94 -9.61
CA GLN A 159 -1.79 -3.96 -9.59
C GLN A 159 -1.83 -4.79 -8.31
N VAL A 160 -0.67 -5.00 -7.68
CA VAL A 160 -0.57 -5.73 -6.41
C VAL A 160 -0.81 -4.80 -5.22
N LEU A 161 -0.21 -3.60 -5.24
CA LEU A 161 -0.23 -2.68 -4.09
C LEU A 161 -1.57 -1.98 -3.92
N PHE A 162 -2.20 -1.48 -4.98
CA PHE A 162 -3.42 -0.68 -4.88
C PHE A 162 -4.58 -1.38 -4.15
N PRO A 163 -4.99 -2.60 -4.52
CA PRO A 163 -6.08 -3.26 -3.81
C PRO A 163 -5.75 -3.55 -2.33
N LYS A 164 -4.50 -3.86 -2.00
CA LYS A 164 -4.06 -4.07 -0.60
C LYS A 164 -4.10 -2.76 0.19
N TYR A 165 -3.56 -1.70 -0.39
CA TYR A 165 -3.50 -0.37 0.21
C TYR A 165 -4.90 0.19 0.51
N PHE A 166 -5.79 0.23 -0.49
CA PHE A 166 -7.13 0.80 -0.29
C PHE A 166 -8.00 -0.05 0.64
N CYS A 167 -7.82 -1.38 0.65
CA CYS A 167 -8.46 -2.26 1.63
C CYS A 167 -7.98 -1.96 3.06
N LEU A 168 -6.66 -1.89 3.26
CA LEU A 168 -6.05 -1.58 4.55
C LEU A 168 -6.53 -0.22 5.08
N ASN A 169 -6.47 0.82 4.25
CA ASN A 169 -6.92 2.15 4.62
C ASN A 169 -8.39 2.16 5.03
N SER A 170 -9.30 1.61 4.20
CA SER A 170 -10.73 1.57 4.51
C SER A 170 -11.03 0.81 5.81
N PHE A 171 -10.29 -0.26 6.07
CA PHE A 171 -10.47 -1.05 7.29
C PHE A 171 -9.97 -0.34 8.54
N LEU A 172 -8.77 0.24 8.48
CA LEU A 172 -8.20 0.98 9.61
C LEU A 172 -9.00 2.25 9.91
N SER A 173 -9.45 2.99 8.89
CA SER A 173 -10.28 4.17 9.07
C SER A 173 -11.66 3.84 9.66
N LEU A 174 -12.24 2.68 9.32
CA LEU A 174 -13.45 2.17 9.97
C LEU A 174 -13.23 1.92 11.47
N ILE A 175 -12.15 1.25 11.86
CA ILE A 175 -11.88 0.95 13.27
C ILE A 175 -11.69 2.25 14.05
N THR A 176 -10.88 3.17 13.54
CA THR A 176 -10.66 4.48 14.18
C THR A 176 -11.97 5.26 14.29
N LEU A 177 -12.79 5.32 13.22
CA LEU A 177 -14.10 5.98 13.24
C LEU A 177 -15.06 5.33 14.24
N ALA A 178 -15.14 4.00 14.25
CA ALA A 178 -16.06 3.29 15.13
C ALA A 178 -15.73 3.55 16.61
N ILE A 179 -14.46 3.50 16.98
CA ILE A 179 -14.03 3.82 18.34
C ILE A 179 -14.29 5.31 18.63
N PHE A 180 -13.95 6.23 17.72
CA PHE A 180 -14.20 7.67 17.92
C PHE A 180 -15.69 7.95 18.18
N LEU A 181 -16.58 7.44 17.33
CA LEU A 181 -18.02 7.62 17.47
C LEU A 181 -18.54 6.99 18.75
N ARG A 182 -18.06 5.80 19.14
CA ARG A 182 -18.45 5.17 20.41
C ARG A 182 -18.08 5.99 21.63
N VAL A 183 -16.90 6.62 21.62
CA VAL A 183 -16.41 7.45 22.74
C VAL A 183 -17.07 8.81 22.80
N LYS A 184 -17.26 9.43 21.63
CA LYS A 184 -17.74 10.81 21.51
C LYS A 184 -19.23 10.91 21.22
N ASN A 185 -19.97 9.80 21.16
CA ASN A 185 -21.40 9.73 20.82
C ASN A 185 -22.24 10.80 21.54
N GLY A 186 -22.15 10.85 22.88
CA GLY A 186 -22.89 11.83 23.70
C GLY A 186 -22.41 13.28 23.58
N GLN A 187 -21.29 13.52 22.89
CA GLN A 187 -20.66 14.83 22.70
C GLN A 187 -20.59 15.23 21.22
N LEU A 188 -21.22 14.48 20.30
CA LEU A 188 -21.21 14.78 18.86
C LEU A 188 -21.87 16.12 18.51
N GLY A 189 -22.72 16.64 19.40
CA GLY A 189 -23.35 17.96 19.23
C GLY A 189 -22.39 19.13 19.39
N THR A 190 -21.16 18.93 19.89
CA THR A 190 -20.16 20.01 19.90
C THR A 190 -19.57 20.20 18.51
N VAL A 191 -19.29 21.45 18.13
CA VAL A 191 -18.71 21.77 16.80
C VAL A 191 -17.42 20.99 16.57
N GLU A 192 -16.56 20.89 17.58
CA GLU A 192 -15.30 20.17 17.51
C GLU A 192 -15.51 18.67 17.18
N ASN A 193 -16.31 17.96 17.97
CA ASN A 193 -16.52 16.52 17.76
C ASN A 193 -17.36 16.23 16.51
N GLY A 194 -18.31 17.11 16.17
CA GLY A 194 -19.13 17.00 14.98
C GLY A 194 -18.30 17.13 13.70
N VAL A 195 -17.40 18.12 13.62
CA VAL A 195 -16.47 18.29 12.49
C VAL A 195 -15.55 17.08 12.35
N GLN A 196 -15.02 16.55 13.46
CA GLN A 196 -14.18 15.36 13.44
C GLN A 196 -14.94 14.11 12.99
N ALA A 197 -16.12 13.87 13.53
CA ALA A 197 -16.98 12.75 13.12
C ALA A 197 -17.30 12.82 11.62
N PHE A 198 -17.63 14.01 11.11
CA PHE A 198 -17.88 14.22 9.69
C PHE A 198 -16.63 13.94 8.85
N ALA A 199 -15.49 14.54 9.19
CA ALA A 199 -14.24 14.37 8.44
C ALA A 199 -13.78 12.90 8.42
N MET A 200 -13.87 12.18 9.54
CA MET A 200 -13.51 10.76 9.61
C MET A 200 -14.50 9.87 8.85
N SER A 201 -15.81 10.16 8.92
CA SER A 201 -16.82 9.43 8.14
C SER A 201 -16.62 9.63 6.64
N PHE A 202 -16.36 10.87 6.23
CA PHE A 202 -16.06 11.21 4.85
C PHE A 202 -14.77 10.54 4.36
N CYS A 203 -13.73 10.52 5.19
CA CYS A 203 -12.48 9.81 4.92
C CYS A 203 -12.74 8.31 4.65
N PHE A 204 -13.37 7.62 5.60
CA PHE A 204 -13.69 6.20 5.47
C PHE A 204 -14.55 5.89 4.25
N LEU A 205 -15.63 6.65 4.02
CA LEU A 205 -16.52 6.40 2.87
C LEU A 205 -15.80 6.63 1.54
N THR A 206 -14.94 7.64 1.45
CA THR A 206 -14.15 7.91 0.25
C THR A 206 -13.18 6.74 -0.03
N GLU A 207 -12.48 6.25 0.98
CA GLU A 207 -11.56 5.11 0.86
C GLU A 207 -12.30 3.83 0.47
N LEU A 208 -13.47 3.58 1.08
CA LEU A 208 -14.31 2.44 0.76
C LEU A 208 -14.80 2.51 -0.70
N VAL A 209 -15.19 3.71 -1.16
CA VAL A 209 -15.62 3.91 -2.55
C VAL A 209 -14.46 3.70 -3.53
N ILE A 210 -13.28 4.22 -3.21
CA ILE A 210 -12.07 4.00 -4.00
C ILE A 210 -11.76 2.50 -4.09
N PHE A 211 -11.79 1.80 -2.97
CA PHE A 211 -11.50 0.37 -2.91
C PHE A 211 -12.50 -0.45 -3.73
N LEU A 212 -13.81 -0.23 -3.53
CA LEU A 212 -14.85 -1.08 -4.11
C LEU A 212 -15.20 -0.73 -5.56
N TYR A 213 -15.17 0.55 -5.93
CA TYR A 213 -15.69 1.00 -7.24
C TYR A 213 -14.63 1.55 -8.19
N LEU A 214 -13.56 2.18 -7.69
CA LEU A 214 -12.55 2.79 -8.57
C LEU A 214 -11.35 1.87 -8.81
N THR A 215 -10.95 1.10 -7.81
CA THR A 215 -9.78 0.21 -7.90
C THR A 215 -9.98 -0.90 -8.93
N PRO A 216 -11.09 -1.68 -8.95
CA PRO A 216 -11.26 -2.75 -9.93
C PRO A 216 -11.14 -2.31 -11.40
N PRO A 217 -11.85 -1.26 -11.87
CA PRO A 217 -11.71 -0.81 -13.26
C PRO A 217 -10.33 -0.20 -13.54
N LEU A 218 -9.68 0.43 -12.55
CA LEU A 218 -8.29 0.90 -12.71
C LEU A 218 -7.36 -0.27 -13.04
N LEU A 219 -7.45 -1.36 -12.27
CA LEU A 219 -6.59 -2.54 -12.46
C LEU A 219 -6.80 -3.18 -13.84
N ALA A 220 -8.06 -3.31 -14.27
CA ALA A 220 -8.40 -3.81 -15.60
C ALA A 220 -7.79 -2.92 -16.71
N LEU A 221 -7.87 -1.59 -16.56
CA LEU A 221 -7.30 -0.65 -17.51
C LEU A 221 -5.77 -0.69 -17.55
N ILE A 222 -5.09 -0.86 -16.40
CA ILE A 222 -3.63 -1.06 -16.36
C ILE A 222 -3.25 -2.34 -17.13
N ALA A 223 -3.99 -3.43 -16.94
CA ALA A 223 -3.72 -4.70 -17.63
C ALA A 223 -3.91 -4.58 -19.15
N ILE A 224 -5.04 -4.01 -19.59
CA ILE A 224 -5.34 -3.82 -21.02
C ILE A 224 -4.31 -2.87 -21.66
N LYS A 225 -4.03 -1.72 -21.02
CA LYS A 225 -3.05 -0.74 -21.50
C LYS A 225 -1.67 -1.38 -21.66
N THR A 226 -1.19 -2.07 -20.63
CA THR A 226 0.12 -2.76 -20.64
C THR A 226 0.19 -3.81 -21.73
N LYS A 227 -0.90 -4.55 -21.99
CA LYS A 227 -0.94 -5.54 -23.08
C LYS A 227 -0.76 -4.89 -24.45
N ILE A 228 -1.50 -3.82 -24.74
CA ILE A 228 -1.40 -3.08 -26.02
C ILE A 228 0.00 -2.49 -26.20
N GLU A 229 0.57 -1.93 -25.13
CA GLU A 229 1.92 -1.34 -25.14
C GLU A 229 3.01 -2.38 -25.40
N LYS A 230 2.92 -3.57 -24.76
CA LYS A 230 3.82 -4.70 -25.01
C LYS A 230 3.73 -5.21 -26.45
N GLU A 231 2.53 -5.37 -26.99
CA GLU A 231 2.34 -5.81 -28.38
C GLU A 231 3.00 -4.83 -29.36
N ALA A 232 2.94 -3.52 -29.07
CA ALA A 232 3.55 -2.47 -29.89
C ALA A 232 5.04 -2.21 -29.60
N GLY A 233 5.66 -2.91 -28.65
CA GLY A 233 7.08 -2.76 -28.31
C GLY A 233 7.44 -1.42 -27.64
N VAL A 234 6.50 -0.77 -26.94
CA VAL A 234 6.71 0.50 -26.21
C VAL A 234 6.44 0.30 -24.71
N GLY A 235 6.80 1.25 -23.84
CA GLY A 235 6.47 1.18 -22.40
C GLY A 235 7.56 0.64 -21.48
N LEU A 236 8.81 0.69 -21.95
CA LEU A 236 9.99 0.40 -21.14
C LEU A 236 10.68 1.66 -20.62
N GLU A 237 10.21 2.84 -21.03
CA GLU A 237 10.70 4.10 -20.50
C GLU A 237 10.43 4.24 -18.99
N ILE A 238 11.27 5.02 -18.33
CA ILE A 238 11.25 5.28 -16.89
C ILE A 238 10.84 6.74 -16.68
N GLY A 239 9.90 7.00 -15.76
CA GLY A 239 9.51 8.35 -15.35
C GLY A 239 8.84 9.22 -16.41
N LYS A 240 8.54 8.68 -17.60
CA LYS A 240 7.90 9.42 -18.72
C LYS A 240 6.94 8.54 -19.51
N LEU A 241 6.15 9.18 -20.38
CA LEU A 241 5.19 8.54 -21.29
C LEU A 241 5.61 8.82 -22.73
N GLU A 242 6.06 7.79 -23.44
CA GLU A 242 6.45 7.85 -24.85
C GLU A 242 5.61 6.86 -25.69
N PRO A 243 4.38 7.26 -26.05
CA PRO A 243 3.43 6.36 -26.73
C PRO A 243 3.77 6.10 -28.20
N GLY A 244 4.61 6.94 -28.81
CA GLY A 244 5.08 6.78 -30.20
C GLY A 244 3.93 6.55 -31.19
N LYS A 245 3.99 5.43 -31.92
CA LYS A 245 2.99 5.05 -32.94
C LYS A 245 1.59 4.81 -32.36
N LEU A 246 1.46 4.52 -31.06
CA LEU A 246 0.16 4.26 -30.42
C LEU A 246 -0.74 5.50 -30.33
N LEU A 247 -0.19 6.71 -30.48
CA LEU A 247 -1.01 7.94 -30.57
C LEU A 247 -1.98 7.92 -31.76
N LYS A 248 -1.64 7.19 -32.83
CA LYS A 248 -2.49 7.04 -34.01
C LYS A 248 -3.56 5.96 -33.84
N CYS A 249 -3.53 5.19 -32.75
CA CYS A 249 -4.50 4.13 -32.47
C CYS A 249 -5.66 4.67 -31.62
N PRO A 250 -6.89 4.82 -32.16
CA PRO A 250 -8.01 5.37 -31.41
C PRO A 250 -8.39 4.51 -30.19
N HIS A 251 -8.22 3.19 -30.31
CA HIS A 251 -8.49 2.26 -29.21
C HIS A 251 -7.54 2.50 -28.03
N TYR A 252 -6.23 2.62 -28.29
CA TYR A 252 -5.25 2.92 -27.24
C TYR A 252 -5.53 4.26 -26.56
N VAL A 253 -5.80 5.32 -27.33
CA VAL A 253 -6.09 6.66 -26.79
C VAL A 253 -7.33 6.63 -25.88
N LYS A 254 -8.38 5.88 -26.26
CA LYS A 254 -9.58 5.71 -25.43
C LYS A 254 -9.27 4.98 -24.11
N VAL A 255 -8.50 3.90 -24.17
CA VAL A 255 -8.07 3.15 -22.96
C VAL A 255 -7.21 4.03 -22.06
N HIS A 256 -6.20 4.72 -22.63
CA HIS A 256 -5.31 5.60 -21.89
C HIS A 256 -6.06 6.76 -21.22
N ARG A 257 -7.00 7.40 -21.93
CA ARG A 257 -7.85 8.46 -21.35
C ARG A 257 -8.70 7.95 -20.20
N SER A 258 -9.28 6.76 -20.34
CA SER A 258 -10.10 6.14 -19.29
C SER A 258 -9.26 5.79 -18.06
N PHE A 259 -8.07 5.20 -18.28
CA PHE A 259 -7.07 4.95 -17.24
C PHE A 259 -6.74 6.24 -16.49
N ARG A 260 -6.36 7.30 -17.22
CA ARG A 260 -5.98 8.58 -16.62
C ARG A 260 -7.11 9.20 -15.83
N LYS A 261 -8.35 9.16 -16.34
CA LYS A 261 -9.51 9.69 -15.62
C LYS A 261 -9.68 9.01 -14.25
N ILE A 262 -9.73 7.68 -14.23
CA ILE A 262 -9.92 6.91 -12.99
C ILE A 262 -8.72 7.06 -12.06
N HIS A 263 -7.49 6.98 -12.59
CA HIS A 263 -6.27 7.13 -11.80
C HIS A 263 -6.20 8.50 -11.11
N MET A 264 -6.52 9.58 -11.84
CA MET A 264 -6.54 10.93 -11.26
C MET A 264 -7.67 11.09 -10.24
N SER A 265 -8.85 10.49 -10.47
CA SER A 265 -9.93 10.49 -9.46
C SER A 265 -9.50 9.80 -8.16
N ILE A 266 -8.80 8.67 -8.25
CA ILE A 266 -8.26 7.97 -7.08
C ILE A 266 -7.20 8.83 -6.37
N ALA A 267 -6.27 9.42 -7.13
CA ALA A 267 -5.24 10.28 -6.56
C ALA A 267 -5.84 11.49 -5.81
N MET A 268 -6.85 12.14 -6.39
CA MET A 268 -7.58 13.24 -5.73
C MET A 268 -8.29 12.78 -4.47
N GLY A 269 -8.99 11.64 -4.52
CA GLY A 269 -9.66 11.07 -3.35
C GLY A 269 -8.67 10.75 -2.23
N ASN A 270 -7.50 10.22 -2.57
CA ASN A 270 -6.45 9.94 -1.61
C ASN A 270 -5.85 11.20 -0.96
N VAL A 271 -5.64 12.28 -1.74
CA VAL A 271 -5.21 13.58 -1.18
C VAL A 271 -6.27 14.14 -0.22
N LEU A 272 -7.55 13.97 -0.55
CA LEU A 272 -8.65 14.43 0.27
C LEU A 272 -8.76 13.65 1.58
N THR A 273 -8.59 12.33 1.55
CA THR A 273 -8.56 11.50 2.76
C THR A 273 -7.35 11.83 3.63
N MET A 274 -6.20 12.18 3.02
CA MET A 274 -5.02 12.69 3.73
C MET A 274 -5.27 14.02 4.44
N ALA A 275 -6.08 14.91 3.85
CA ALA A 275 -6.48 16.14 4.52
C ALA A 275 -7.34 15.82 5.76
N CYS A 276 -8.27 14.87 5.65
CA CYS A 276 -9.09 14.42 6.78
C CYS A 276 -8.25 13.78 7.90
N THR A 277 -7.30 12.91 7.57
CA THR A 277 -6.42 12.29 8.57
C THR A 277 -5.45 13.30 9.18
N SER A 278 -4.99 14.31 8.42
CA SER A 278 -4.19 15.42 8.97
C SER A 278 -5.00 16.30 9.94
N LEU A 279 -6.26 16.59 9.62
CA LEU A 279 -7.17 17.29 10.53
C LEU A 279 -7.39 16.48 11.82
N HIS A 280 -7.47 15.16 11.71
CA HIS A 280 -7.60 14.28 12.86
C HIS A 280 -6.31 14.19 13.68
N LEU A 281 -5.15 14.17 13.03
CA LEU A 281 -3.85 14.24 13.69
C LEU A 281 -3.74 15.52 14.53
N TYR A 282 -4.13 16.66 13.95
CA TYR A 282 -4.17 17.93 14.66
C TYR A 282 -5.09 17.85 15.89
N TYR A 283 -6.31 17.34 15.73
CA TYR A 283 -7.23 17.12 16.85
C TYR A 283 -6.62 16.27 17.98
N LEU A 284 -5.98 15.14 17.63
CA LEU A 284 -5.30 14.29 18.60
C LEU A 284 -4.15 15.01 19.29
N SER A 285 -3.35 15.77 18.55
CA SER A 285 -2.25 16.56 19.11
C SER A 285 -2.74 17.52 20.19
N CYS A 286 -3.87 18.21 19.96
CA CYS A 286 -4.45 19.12 20.94
C CYS A 286 -4.94 18.39 22.19
N LYS A 287 -5.57 17.21 22.05
CA LYS A 287 -6.08 16.44 23.21
C LYS A 287 -4.98 15.73 23.99
N LEU A 288 -3.89 15.34 23.33
CA LEU A 288 -2.72 14.73 23.99
C LEU A 288 -1.88 15.79 24.71
N CYS A 289 -1.65 16.96 24.09
CA CYS A 289 -0.88 18.04 24.71
C CYS A 289 -1.66 18.77 25.83
N ALA A 290 -2.99 18.77 25.78
CA ALA A 290 -3.81 19.29 26.89
C ALA A 290 -3.70 18.46 28.19
N LEU A 291 -3.03 17.30 28.17
CA LEU A 291 -2.65 16.55 29.39
C LEU A 291 -1.31 17.00 30.00
N SER A 292 -0.57 17.90 29.35
CA SER A 292 0.77 18.36 29.80
C SER A 292 0.80 19.79 30.36
N LEU A 293 -0.36 20.43 30.56
CA LEU A 293 -0.52 21.77 31.11
C LEU A 293 -1.64 21.76 32.16
#